data_AF-A0A7Y4A394-F1
#
_entry.id   AF-A0A7Y4A394-F1
#
_cell.length_a   1.000
_cell.length_b   1.000
_cell.length_c   1.000
_cell.angle_alpha   90.00
_cell.angle_beta   90.00
_cell.angle_gamma   90.00
#
_symmetry.space_group_name_H-M   'P 1'
#
loop_
_entity.id
_entity.type
_entity.pdbx_description
1 polymer ?
#
loop_
_entity_poly.entity_id
_entity_poly.type
_entity_poly.pdbx_seq_one_letter_code
_entity_poly.pdbx_strand_id
1 'polypeptide(L)'
;MTKPAFTSKPVVVAIGGTDFEFNPTVQDANNHTNDMMPNNKVAPAYTYLTRTVKPEQKEALIELLDSVPGLTIELFATVSNASKGGIEISLKK
;
A
#
# COMPACT_ATOMS: atom_id res chain seq x y z
N MET A 1 -1.43 -9.35 -25.11
CA MET A 1 -0.80 -9.45 -23.77
C MET A 1 -1.02 -8.14 -23.06
N THR A 2 -1.58 -8.14 -21.86
CA THR A 2 -1.80 -6.90 -21.09
C THR A 2 -0.44 -6.38 -20.62
N LYS A 3 -0.13 -5.12 -20.94
CA LYS A 3 1.10 -4.47 -20.47
C LYS A 3 1.12 -4.51 -18.93
N PRO A 4 2.21 -4.96 -18.28
CA PRO A 4 2.32 -4.86 -16.84
C PRO A 4 2.20 -3.39 -16.42
N ALA A 5 1.24 -3.10 -15.55
CA ALA A 5 0.99 -1.76 -15.04
C ALA A 5 0.84 -1.84 -13.53
N PHE A 6 1.52 -0.95 -12.82
CA PHE A 6 1.26 -0.72 -11.40
C PHE A 6 -0.12 -0.07 -11.32
N THR A 7 -1.08 -0.82 -10.77
CA THR A 7 -2.52 -0.51 -10.64
C THR A 7 -3.22 -0.03 -11.93
N SER A 8 -3.97 -0.91 -12.59
CA SER A 8 -4.98 -0.49 -13.59
C SER A 8 -6.38 -0.31 -12.99
N LYS A 9 -6.55 -0.67 -11.71
CA LYS A 9 -7.79 -0.61 -10.92
C LYS A 9 -7.45 -0.33 -9.46
N PRO A 10 -8.37 0.24 -8.67
CA PRO A 10 -8.19 0.42 -7.23
C PRO A 10 -7.97 -0.92 -6.50
N VAL A 11 -7.16 -0.89 -5.45
CA VAL A 11 -6.96 -2.01 -4.52
C VAL A 11 -7.94 -1.85 -3.36
N VAL A 12 -8.85 -2.80 -3.19
CA VAL A 12 -9.82 -2.79 -2.08
C VAL A 12 -9.40 -3.79 -1.01
N VAL A 13 -9.30 -3.35 0.24
CA VAL A 13 -8.93 -4.18 1.40
C VAL A 13 -9.99 -4.03 2.48
N ALA A 14 -10.54 -5.14 2.96
CA ALA A 14 -11.45 -5.16 4.10
C ALA A 14 -10.65 -5.18 5.42
N ILE A 15 -10.87 -4.20 6.28
CA ILE A 15 -10.23 -4.07 7.61
C ILE A 15 -11.34 -4.00 8.64
N GLY A 16 -11.45 -5.02 9.51
CA GLY A 16 -12.48 -5.05 10.56
C GLY A 16 -13.92 -4.99 10.04
N GLY A 17 -14.17 -5.44 8.81
CA GLY A 17 -15.49 -5.38 8.17
C GLY A 17 -15.78 -4.09 7.37
N THR A 18 -14.85 -3.14 7.35
CA THR A 18 -14.92 -1.93 6.53
C THR A 18 -14.00 -2.03 5.33
N ASP A 19 -14.50 -1.75 4.13
CA ASP A 19 -13.69 -1.73 2.91
C ASP A 19 -12.96 -0.41 2.75
N PHE A 20 -11.65 -0.47 2.54
CA PHE A 20 -10.80 0.66 2.20
C PHE A 20 -10.31 0.52 0.76
N GLU A 21 -10.43 1.58 -0.02
CA GLU A 21 -9.99 1.63 -1.40
C GLU A 21 -8.68 2.43 -1.50
N PHE A 22 -7.67 1.84 -2.15
CA PHE A 22 -6.36 2.44 -2.37
C PHE A 22 -6.08 2.59 -3.86
N ASN A 23 -5.54 3.74 -4.24
CA ASN A 23 -5.18 4.11 -5.61
C ASN A 23 -3.69 4.51 -5.70
N PRO A 24 -2.75 3.60 -5.38
CA PRO A 24 -1.34 3.94 -5.34
C PRO A 24 -0.74 4.09 -6.73
N THR A 25 0.16 5.06 -6.87
CA THR A 25 0.92 5.30 -8.10
C THR A 25 2.33 4.71 -8.01
N VAL A 26 3.01 4.60 -9.16
CA VAL A 26 4.44 4.26 -9.21
C VAL A 26 5.27 5.25 -8.38
N GLN A 27 4.90 6.53 -8.39
CA GLN A 27 5.59 7.56 -7.62
C GLN A 27 5.47 7.31 -6.11
N ASP A 28 4.28 6.93 -5.62
CA ASP A 28 4.09 6.64 -4.20
C ASP A 28 4.92 5.43 -3.75
N ALA A 29 4.99 4.38 -4.58
CA ALA A 29 5.82 3.20 -4.31
C ALA A 29 7.32 3.53 -4.28
N ASN A 30 7.78 4.36 -5.22
CA ASN A 30 9.17 4.81 -5.27
C ASN A 30 9.51 5.71 -4.07
N ASN A 31 8.63 6.66 -3.71
CA ASN A 31 8.80 7.51 -2.54
C ASN A 31 8.93 6.69 -1.26
N HIS A 32 8.03 5.71 -1.05
CA HIS A 32 8.12 4.80 0.10
C HIS A 32 9.51 4.12 0.18
N THR A 33 9.99 3.59 -0.94
CA THR A 33 11.27 2.87 -0.99
C THR A 33 12.45 3.80 -0.72
N ASN A 34 12.42 5.02 -1.29
CA ASN A 34 13.48 6.01 -1.13
C ASN A 34 13.53 6.58 0.30
N ASP A 35 12.38 6.71 0.97
CA ASP A 35 12.27 7.24 2.33
C ASP A 35 12.55 6.18 3.41
N MET A 36 12.65 4.90 3.04
CA MET A 36 12.87 3.81 3.98
C MET A 36 14.30 3.82 4.53
N MET A 37 14.42 3.87 5.86
CA MET A 37 15.71 3.79 6.57
C MET A 37 15.74 2.51 7.45
N PRO A 38 16.92 1.98 7.81
CA PRO A 38 17.02 0.75 8.61
C PRO A 38 16.21 0.78 9.91
N ASN A 39 16.16 1.94 10.58
CA ASN A 39 15.43 2.19 11.82
C ASN A 39 14.07 2.90 11.62
N ASN A 40 13.67 3.20 10.38
CA ASN A 40 12.42 3.88 10.09
C ASN A 40 11.71 3.22 8.90
N LYS A 41 10.83 2.26 9.21
CA LYS A 41 10.02 1.53 8.23
C LYS A 41 8.53 1.84 8.34
N VAL A 42 8.07 2.28 9.52
CA VAL A 42 6.65 2.53 9.78
C VAL A 42 6.20 3.85 9.16
N ALA A 43 6.96 4.93 9.32
CA ALA A 43 6.60 6.24 8.77
C ALA A 43 6.42 6.24 7.23
N PRO A 44 7.32 5.65 6.42
CA PRO A 44 7.11 5.61 4.97
C PRO A 44 5.94 4.70 4.57
N ALA A 45 5.66 3.63 5.32
CA ALA A 45 4.47 2.77 5.08
C ALA A 45 3.16 3.51 5.40
N TYR A 46 3.12 4.23 6.53
CA TYR A 46 2.00 5.08 6.92
C TYR A 46 1.72 6.17 5.88
N THR A 47 2.78 6.83 5.41
CA THR A 47 2.70 7.89 4.40
C THR A 47 2.15 7.35 3.09
N TYR A 48 2.63 6.18 2.64
CA TYR A 48 2.09 5.51 1.45
C TYR A 48 0.59 5.23 1.58
N LEU A 49 0.16 4.61 2.69
CA LEU A 49 -1.24 4.24 2.90
C LEU A 49 -2.17 5.47 2.95
N THR A 50 -1.81 6.49 3.73
CA THR A 50 -2.63 7.69 3.91
C THR A 50 -2.65 8.63 2.70
N ARG A 51 -1.66 8.55 1.81
CA ARG A 51 -1.66 9.29 0.53
C ARG A 51 -2.47 8.60 -0.56
N THR A 52 -2.57 7.28 -0.49
CA THR A 52 -3.12 6.46 -1.58
C THR A 52 -4.53 5.96 -1.28
N VAL A 53 -4.96 5.98 -0.02
CA VAL A 53 -6.35 5.72 0.35
C VAL A 53 -7.28 6.76 -0.28
N LYS A 54 -8.49 6.31 -0.61
CA LYS A 54 -9.60 7.17 -1.02
C LYS A 54 -9.78 8.32 -0.02
N PRO A 55 -9.84 9.59 -0.47
CA PRO A 55 -9.81 10.76 0.42
C PRO A 55 -10.86 10.73 1.53
N GLU A 56 -12.07 10.26 1.21
CA GLU A 56 -13.19 10.19 2.17
C GLU A 56 -12.98 9.16 3.29
N GLN A 57 -12.03 8.23 3.12
CA GLN A 57 -11.73 7.17 4.09
C GLN A 57 -10.45 7.44 4.89
N LYS A 58 -9.76 8.55 4.60
CA LYS A 58 -8.43 8.83 5.16
C LYS A 58 -8.43 8.97 6.68
N GLU A 59 -9.39 9.70 7.24
CA GLU A 59 -9.46 9.92 8.69
C GLU A 59 -9.73 8.61 9.44
N ALA A 60 -10.67 7.80 8.95
CA ALA A 60 -10.97 6.48 9.51
C ALA A 60 -9.77 5.53 9.42
N LEU A 61 -9.00 5.59 8.31
CA LEU A 61 -7.78 4.80 8.18
C LEU A 61 -6.73 5.25 9.21
N ILE A 62 -6.51 6.56 9.37
CA ILE A 62 -5.56 7.12 10.33
C ILE A 62 -5.86 6.63 11.75
N GLU A 63 -7.13 6.69 12.17
CA GLU A 63 -7.55 6.21 13.48
C GLU A 63 -7.19 4.74 13.71
N LEU A 64 -7.41 3.88 12.71
CA LEU A 64 -7.03 2.46 12.78
C LEU A 64 -5.51 2.27 12.85
N LEU A 65 -4.75 2.97 12.01
CA LEU A 65 -3.29 2.85 11.94
C LEU A 65 -2.62 3.31 13.25
N ASP A 66 -3.16 4.34 13.88
CA ASP A 66 -2.63 4.88 15.14
C ASP A 66 -3.03 4.01 16.36
N SER A 67 -4.17 3.31 16.26
CA SER A 67 -4.74 2.52 17.37
C SER A 67 -4.30 1.06 17.40
N VAL A 68 -3.88 0.48 16.26
CA VAL A 68 -3.55 -0.95 16.15
C VAL A 68 -2.05 -1.15 15.87
N PRO A 69 -1.25 -1.57 16.88
CA PRO A 69 0.17 -1.84 16.70
C PRO A 69 0.42 -2.86 15.59
N GLY A 70 1.34 -2.55 14.68
CA GLY A 70 1.75 -3.43 13.59
C GLY A 70 0.88 -3.36 12.32
N LEU A 71 -0.35 -2.85 12.41
CA LEU A 71 -1.29 -2.79 11.29
C LEU A 71 -0.71 -2.06 10.07
N THR A 72 0.00 -0.96 10.29
CA THR A 72 0.60 -0.15 9.21
C THR A 72 1.49 -0.96 8.29
N ILE A 73 2.35 -1.84 8.83
CA ILE A 73 3.27 -2.63 8.02
C ILE A 73 2.52 -3.75 7.29
N GLU A 74 1.60 -4.41 7.99
CA GLU A 74 0.78 -5.49 7.44
C GLU A 74 -0.10 -5.00 6.27
N LEU A 75 -0.81 -3.89 6.47
CA LEU A 75 -1.66 -3.29 5.46
C LEU A 75 -0.84 -2.79 4.27
N PHE A 76 0.30 -2.13 4.52
CA PHE A 76 1.20 -1.71 3.46
C PHE A 76 1.67 -2.87 2.60
N ALA A 77 2.10 -3.99 3.21
CA ALA A 77 2.53 -5.17 2.48
C ALA A 77 1.40 -5.73 1.60
N THR A 78 0.17 -5.78 2.15
CA THR A 78 -1.03 -6.24 1.44
C THR A 78 -1.34 -5.36 0.22
N VAL A 79 -1.45 -4.04 0.43
CA VAL A 79 -1.79 -3.08 -0.64
C VAL A 79 -0.69 -3.01 -1.70
N SER A 80 0.58 -2.90 -1.29
CA SER A 80 1.71 -2.77 -2.22
C SER A 80 1.91 -4.02 -3.08
N ASN A 81 1.67 -5.22 -2.54
CA ASN A 81 1.78 -6.45 -3.31
C ASN A 81 0.62 -6.61 -4.29
N ALA A 82 -0.62 -6.32 -3.87
CA ALA A 82 -1.78 -6.30 -4.76
C ALA A 82 -1.60 -5.30 -5.93
N SER A 83 -0.87 -4.21 -5.67
CA SER A 83 -0.63 -3.16 -6.65
C SER A 83 0.34 -3.54 -7.79
N LYS A 84 1.15 -4.59 -7.62
CA LYS A 84 2.18 -5.03 -8.60
C LYS A 84 1.62 -5.74 -9.84
N GLY A 85 0.30 -5.87 -9.96
CA GLY A 85 -0.33 -6.38 -11.18
C GLY A 85 0.02 -7.84 -11.49
N GLY A 86 0.36 -8.65 -10.49
CA GLY A 86 0.62 -10.08 -10.63
C GLY A 86 1.90 -10.43 -11.41
N ILE A 87 2.85 -9.51 -11.53
CA ILE A 87 4.14 -9.79 -12.18
C ILE A 87 4.93 -10.81 -11.33
N GLU A 88 5.34 -11.91 -11.96
CA GLU A 88 6.20 -12.92 -11.38
C GLU A 88 7.62 -12.83 -11.99
N ILE A 89 8.64 -12.88 -11.15
CA ILE A 89 10.06 -12.89 -11.56
C ILE A 89 10.62 -14.27 -11.23
N SER A 90 11.11 -14.98 -12.25
CA SER A 90 11.71 -16.31 -12.09
C SER A 90 13.06 -16.40 -12.81
N LEU A 91 13.97 -17.21 -12.26
CA LEU A 91 15.29 -17.45 -12.84
C LEU A 91 15.17 -18.45 -13.99
N LYS A 92 15.73 -18.13 -15.15
CA LYS A 92 15.84 -19.09 -16.24
C LYS A 92 17.06 -19.97 -16.00
N LYS A 93 16.86 -21.28 -16.12
CA LYS A 93 17.94 -22.25 -16.20
C LYS A 93 18.64 -22.15 -17.56
#